data_AF-A0A2E5AHJ5-F1
#
_entry.id   AF-A0A2E5AHJ5-F1
#
_cell.length_a   1.000
_cell.length_b   1.000
_cell.length_c   1.000
_cell.angle_alpha   90.00
_cell.angle_beta   90.00
_cell.angle_gamma   90.00
#
_symmetry.space_group_name_H-M   'P 1'
#
loop_
_entity.id
_entity.type
_entity.pdbx_description
1 polymer ?
#
loop_
_entity_poly.entity_id
_entity_poly.type
_entity_poly.pdbx_seq_one_letter_code
_entity_poly.pdbx_strand_id
1 'polypeptide(L)'
;MTLMPEDILDFWFEEAGPKAWFTVDAAFDARVRRKLGPACHSFLQTRSVLDHPWLVEPDTALALVILLDQAPRNVWRGSNAAFRLDPLAREAAMSMLEAGFDWTLPKDRRAFVYLPFSHSEDLEDQALAVLMCEERLGPDSDNTRHARAHMDVIARFGRFPHRNAVLGRTPRPAEQRYLEEGGYAPGSKRPAKTTQGQS
;
A
#
# COMPACT_ATOMS: atom_id res chain seq x y z
N MET A 1 -22.92 12.82 7.38
CA MET A 1 -22.28 13.42 6.20
C MET A 1 -21.79 12.30 5.32
N THR A 2 -22.06 12.38 4.02
CA THR A 2 -21.49 11.45 3.02
C THR A 2 -20.00 11.77 2.90
N LEU A 3 -19.14 10.74 2.91
CA LEU A 3 -17.69 10.92 2.72
C LEU A 3 -17.43 11.29 1.25
N MET A 4 -16.75 12.40 1.02
CA MET A 4 -16.40 12.89 -0.31
C MET A 4 -14.91 12.64 -0.62
N PRO A 5 -14.49 12.61 -1.90
CA PRO A 5 -13.09 12.45 -2.27
C PRO A 5 -12.15 13.44 -1.59
N GLU A 6 -12.53 14.71 -1.54
CA GLU A 6 -11.77 15.79 -0.90
C GLU A 6 -11.55 15.54 0.59
N ASP A 7 -12.53 14.98 1.30
CA ASP A 7 -12.41 14.64 2.73
C ASP A 7 -11.28 13.63 2.98
N ILE A 8 -11.04 12.73 2.00
CA ILE A 8 -10.01 11.69 2.06
C ILE A 8 -8.65 12.32 1.75
N LEU A 9 -8.55 13.12 0.69
CA LEU A 9 -7.31 13.79 0.30
C LEU A 9 -6.84 14.76 1.38
N ASP A 10 -7.73 15.60 1.91
CA ASP A 10 -7.41 16.54 2.98
C ASP A 10 -6.96 15.81 4.25
N PHE A 11 -7.68 14.74 4.62
CA PHE A 11 -7.28 13.91 5.75
C PHE A 11 -5.90 13.28 5.57
N TRP A 12 -5.64 12.76 4.38
CA TRP A 12 -4.44 11.98 4.12
C TRP A 12 -3.21 12.88 3.95
N PHE A 13 -3.33 13.91 3.11
CA PHE A 13 -2.22 14.77 2.70
C PHE A 13 -2.01 15.98 3.60
N GLU A 14 -3.08 16.60 4.08
CA GLU A 14 -2.98 17.86 4.84
C GLU A 14 -3.00 17.62 6.36
N GLU A 15 -3.85 16.70 6.86
CA GLU A 15 -3.97 16.46 8.31
C GLU A 15 -2.97 15.42 8.87
N ALA A 16 -2.61 14.39 8.10
CA ALA A 16 -1.79 13.27 8.58
C ALA A 16 -0.32 13.42 8.18
N GLY A 17 -0.08 13.56 6.87
CA GLY A 17 1.24 13.71 6.29
C GLY A 17 2.15 12.47 6.39
N PRO A 18 3.34 12.52 5.77
CA PRO A 18 4.21 11.36 5.55
C PRO A 18 4.70 10.64 6.80
N LYS A 19 4.79 11.35 7.93
CA LYS A 19 5.18 10.73 9.20
C LYS A 19 4.14 9.73 9.70
N ALA A 20 2.85 10.00 9.47
CA ALA A 20 1.76 9.16 9.94
C ALA A 20 1.51 7.95 9.02
N TRP A 21 1.72 8.09 7.70
CA TRP A 21 1.42 7.03 6.72
C TRP A 21 2.21 5.74 6.97
N PHE A 22 3.47 5.87 7.39
CA PHE A 22 4.41 4.75 7.49
C PHE A 22 4.79 4.36 8.92
N THR A 23 4.20 5.03 9.92
CA THR A 23 4.43 4.73 11.33
C THR A 23 3.23 3.97 11.91
N VAL A 24 3.49 2.91 12.67
CA VAL A 24 2.44 2.26 13.46
C VAL A 24 2.08 3.18 14.63
N ASP A 25 0.89 3.76 14.57
CA ASP A 25 0.34 4.66 15.58
C ASP A 25 -1.15 4.33 15.82
N ALA A 26 -1.45 3.83 17.02
CA ALA A 26 -2.81 3.44 17.40
C ALA A 26 -3.80 4.62 17.42
N ALA A 27 -3.34 5.84 17.73
CA ALA A 27 -4.18 7.02 17.71
C ALA A 27 -4.54 7.43 16.28
N PHE A 28 -3.56 7.34 15.36
CA PHE A 28 -3.82 7.55 13.94
C PHE A 28 -4.74 6.46 13.37
N ASP A 29 -4.50 5.19 13.68
CA ASP A 29 -5.38 4.09 13.28
C ASP A 29 -6.82 4.29 13.73
N ALA A 30 -7.03 4.77 14.95
CA ALA A 30 -8.36 5.10 15.48
C ALA A 30 -9.02 6.24 14.70
N ARG A 31 -8.26 7.27 14.29
CA ARG A 31 -8.76 8.35 13.41
C ARG A 31 -9.17 7.81 12.05
N VAL A 32 -8.31 7.02 11.41
CA VAL A 32 -8.60 6.41 10.10
C VAL A 32 -9.84 5.52 10.20
N ARG A 33 -9.91 4.66 11.22
CA ARG A 33 -11.06 3.76 11.46
C ARG A 33 -12.36 4.53 11.63
N ARG A 34 -12.34 5.66 12.34
CA ARG A 34 -13.53 6.50 12.53
C ARG A 34 -13.94 7.21 11.26
N LYS A 35 -13.00 7.78 10.49
CA LYS A 35 -13.29 8.62 9.31
C LYS A 35 -13.57 7.78 8.06
N LEU A 36 -12.73 6.78 7.78
CA LEU A 36 -12.75 6.01 6.52
C LEU A 36 -13.30 4.59 6.68
N GLY A 37 -13.33 4.06 7.91
CA GLY A 37 -13.78 2.69 8.19
C GLY A 37 -15.17 2.38 7.61
N PRO A 38 -16.22 3.20 7.81
CA PRO A 38 -17.55 2.92 7.24
C PRO A 38 -17.53 2.74 5.72
N ALA A 39 -16.78 3.58 5.01
CA ALA A 39 -16.64 3.49 3.56
C ALA A 39 -15.84 2.24 3.15
N CYS A 40 -14.74 1.90 3.85
CA CYS A 40 -14.04 0.64 3.59
C CYS A 40 -14.98 -0.59 3.77
N HIS A 41 -15.86 -0.57 4.78
CA HIS A 41 -16.82 -1.66 4.99
C HIS A 41 -17.85 -1.76 3.86
N SER A 42 -18.30 -0.65 3.27
CA SER A 42 -19.26 -0.69 2.16
C SER A 42 -18.68 -1.33 0.89
N PHE A 43 -17.36 -1.32 0.70
CA PHE A 43 -16.70 -1.97 -0.44
C PHE A 43 -16.49 -3.49 -0.27
N LEU A 44 -16.76 -4.08 0.90
CA LEU A 44 -16.47 -5.50 1.14
C LEU A 44 -17.30 -6.48 0.29
N GLN A 45 -18.41 -6.02 -0.30
CA GLN A 45 -19.26 -6.80 -1.22
C GLN A 45 -19.13 -6.32 -2.68
N THR A 46 -18.30 -5.31 -2.93
CA THR A 46 -18.07 -4.78 -4.27
C THR A 46 -17.17 -5.73 -5.05
N ARG A 47 -17.55 -6.04 -6.28
CA ARG A 47 -16.78 -6.92 -7.17
C ARG A 47 -15.85 -6.17 -8.11
N SER A 48 -16.24 -4.97 -8.50
CA SER A 48 -15.49 -4.09 -9.40
C SER A 48 -15.85 -2.64 -9.11
N VAL A 49 -14.90 -1.74 -9.36
CA VAL A 49 -14.98 -0.29 -9.23
C VAL A 49 -14.82 0.43 -10.57
N LEU A 50 -14.78 -0.27 -11.71
CA LEU A 50 -14.57 0.37 -13.04
C LEU A 50 -15.60 1.45 -13.37
N ASP A 51 -16.86 1.26 -12.97
CA ASP A 51 -17.93 2.24 -13.17
C ASP A 51 -18.09 3.21 -11.97
N HIS A 52 -17.13 3.23 -11.03
CA HIS A 52 -17.22 4.08 -9.86
C HIS A 52 -17.13 5.56 -10.28
N PRO A 53 -18.03 6.44 -9.82
CA PRO A 53 -18.08 7.83 -10.25
C PRO A 53 -16.85 8.67 -9.85
N TRP A 54 -15.92 8.10 -9.07
CA TRP A 54 -14.66 8.75 -8.71
C TRP A 54 -13.53 8.40 -9.69
N LEU A 55 -13.73 7.53 -10.68
CA LEU A 55 -12.71 7.21 -11.69
C LEU A 55 -12.77 8.15 -12.91
N VAL A 56 -13.28 9.35 -12.74
CA VAL A 56 -13.49 10.33 -13.83
C VAL A 56 -12.48 11.47 -13.82
N GLU A 57 -11.80 11.72 -12.69
CA GLU A 57 -10.80 12.78 -12.54
C GLU A 57 -9.61 12.30 -11.69
N PRO A 58 -8.40 12.87 -11.88
CA PRO A 58 -7.20 12.41 -11.19
C PRO A 58 -7.28 12.40 -9.66
N ASP A 59 -7.76 13.50 -9.05
CA ASP A 59 -7.83 13.63 -7.59
C ASP A 59 -8.91 12.72 -6.99
N THR A 60 -10.07 12.62 -7.64
CA THR A 60 -11.14 11.74 -7.16
C THR A 60 -10.76 10.27 -7.27
N ALA A 61 -10.04 9.89 -8.34
CA ALA A 61 -9.55 8.52 -8.51
C ALA A 61 -8.47 8.18 -7.49
N LEU A 62 -7.56 9.13 -7.21
CA LEU A 62 -6.56 8.98 -6.15
C LEU A 62 -7.20 8.76 -4.77
N ALA A 63 -8.27 9.51 -4.46
CA ALA A 63 -9.00 9.34 -3.22
C ALA A 63 -9.58 7.91 -3.09
N LEU A 64 -10.10 7.35 -4.20
CA LEU A 64 -10.55 5.97 -4.24
C LEU A 64 -9.40 4.97 -4.00
N VAL A 65 -8.25 5.17 -4.64
CA VAL A 65 -7.06 4.33 -4.42
C VAL A 65 -6.63 4.36 -2.95
N ILE A 66 -6.58 5.53 -2.32
CA ILE A 66 -6.23 5.66 -0.89
C ILE A 66 -7.26 4.93 -0.01
N LEU A 67 -8.54 5.04 -0.32
CA LEU A 67 -9.61 4.40 0.44
C LEU A 67 -9.56 2.86 0.36
N LEU A 68 -9.10 2.32 -0.76
CA LEU A 68 -9.08 0.88 -1.03
C LEU A 68 -7.72 0.23 -0.71
N ASP A 69 -6.62 0.98 -0.78
CA ASP A 69 -5.28 0.47 -0.49
C ASP A 69 -4.78 0.91 0.89
N GLN A 70 -4.69 2.22 1.13
CA GLN A 70 -4.04 2.71 2.34
C GLN A 70 -4.93 2.57 3.57
N ALA A 71 -6.18 3.03 3.50
CA ALA A 71 -7.08 3.04 4.65
C ALA A 71 -7.27 1.64 5.29
N PRO A 72 -7.48 0.53 4.54
CA PRO A 72 -7.62 -0.81 5.11
C PRO A 72 -6.45 -1.25 5.99
N ARG A 73 -5.23 -0.83 5.67
CA ARG A 73 -4.00 -1.15 6.42
C ARG A 73 -3.99 -0.54 7.82
N ASN A 74 -4.69 0.58 8.03
CA ASN A 74 -4.92 1.21 9.33
C ASN A 74 -6.26 0.75 9.98
N VAL A 75 -7.34 0.68 9.20
CA VAL A 75 -8.69 0.30 9.68
C VAL A 75 -8.66 -1.08 10.31
N TRP A 76 -8.01 -2.05 9.65
CA TRP A 76 -7.98 -3.45 10.06
C TRP A 76 -6.57 -3.98 10.34
N ARG A 77 -5.67 -3.09 10.80
CA ARG A 77 -4.28 -3.43 11.12
C ARG A 77 -4.18 -4.74 11.91
N GLY A 78 -3.25 -5.60 11.51
CA GLY A 78 -2.99 -6.88 12.19
C GLY A 78 -4.00 -7.98 11.89
N SER A 79 -4.83 -7.82 10.86
CA SER A 79 -5.77 -8.86 10.41
C SER A 79 -5.73 -9.06 8.89
N ASN A 80 -6.24 -10.20 8.41
CA ASN A 80 -6.42 -10.46 6.98
C ASN A 80 -7.33 -9.43 6.28
N ALA A 81 -8.23 -8.78 7.01
CA ALA A 81 -9.16 -7.80 6.46
C ALA A 81 -8.43 -6.58 5.85
N ALA A 82 -7.22 -6.28 6.31
CA ALA A 82 -6.37 -5.20 5.77
C ALA A 82 -6.05 -5.35 4.27
N PHE A 83 -6.13 -6.56 3.71
CA PHE A 83 -5.79 -6.87 2.32
C PHE A 83 -7.02 -7.15 1.45
N ARG A 84 -8.22 -7.16 2.03
CA ARG A 84 -9.44 -7.60 1.33
C ARG A 84 -9.84 -6.70 0.17
N LEU A 85 -9.44 -5.44 0.21
CA LEU A 85 -9.77 -4.45 -0.82
C LEU A 85 -8.63 -4.27 -1.85
N ASP A 86 -7.49 -4.95 -1.68
CA ASP A 86 -6.34 -4.85 -2.59
C ASP A 86 -6.71 -5.11 -4.07
N PRO A 87 -7.59 -6.07 -4.42
CA PRO A 87 -8.02 -6.25 -5.81
C PRO A 87 -8.74 -5.02 -6.40
N LEU A 88 -9.63 -4.38 -5.63
CA LEU A 88 -10.35 -3.19 -6.07
C LEU A 88 -9.41 -1.98 -6.18
N ALA A 89 -8.43 -1.88 -5.27
CA ALA A 89 -7.41 -0.84 -5.33
C ALA A 89 -6.54 -0.95 -6.59
N ARG A 90 -6.15 -2.18 -6.98
CA ARG A 90 -5.41 -2.43 -8.23
C ARG A 90 -6.24 -2.09 -9.46
N GLU A 91 -7.53 -2.42 -9.46
CA GLU A 91 -8.44 -2.08 -10.56
C GLU A 91 -8.55 -0.55 -10.73
N ALA A 92 -8.79 0.19 -9.64
CA ALA A 92 -8.81 1.66 -9.66
C ALA A 92 -7.46 2.26 -10.12
N ALA A 93 -6.34 1.74 -9.61
CA ALA A 93 -5.02 2.21 -10.00
C ALA A 93 -4.71 1.93 -11.48
N MET A 94 -5.11 0.79 -12.01
CA MET A 94 -4.95 0.48 -13.44
C MET A 94 -5.75 1.46 -14.30
N SER A 95 -7.00 1.74 -13.95
CA SER A 95 -7.81 2.75 -14.65
C SER A 95 -7.14 4.13 -14.65
N MET A 96 -6.48 4.52 -13.55
CA MET A 96 -5.70 5.77 -13.51
C MET A 96 -4.49 5.75 -14.45
N LEU A 97 -3.78 4.62 -14.55
CA LEU A 97 -2.64 4.48 -15.46
C LEU A 97 -3.08 4.54 -16.93
N GLU A 98 -4.17 3.86 -17.27
CA GLU A 98 -4.75 3.82 -18.62
C GLU A 98 -5.24 5.21 -19.07
N ALA A 99 -5.84 5.96 -18.14
CA ALA A 99 -6.28 7.33 -18.39
C ALA A 99 -5.14 8.38 -18.34
N GLY A 100 -3.94 7.99 -17.92
CA GLY A 100 -2.79 8.89 -17.73
C GLY A 100 -2.98 9.90 -16.59
N PHE A 101 -3.91 9.65 -15.66
CA PHE A 101 -4.25 10.57 -14.56
C PHE A 101 -3.12 10.77 -13.56
N ASP A 102 -2.26 9.77 -13.39
CA ASP A 102 -1.15 9.87 -12.46
C ASP A 102 -0.11 10.93 -12.88
N TRP A 103 0.02 11.23 -14.18
CA TRP A 103 0.90 12.30 -14.67
C TRP A 103 0.48 13.69 -14.21
N THR A 104 -0.81 13.91 -13.96
CA THR A 104 -1.32 15.22 -13.52
C THR A 104 -1.13 15.42 -12.02
N LEU A 105 -0.83 14.35 -11.27
CA LEU A 105 -0.61 14.41 -9.83
C LEU A 105 0.82 14.85 -9.49
N PRO A 106 1.02 15.62 -8.41
CA PRO A 106 2.32 15.82 -7.78
C PRO A 106 3.00 14.48 -7.43
N LYS A 107 4.33 14.41 -7.48
CA LYS A 107 5.07 13.13 -7.33
C LYS A 107 4.79 12.38 -6.02
N ASP A 108 4.63 13.11 -4.93
CA ASP A 108 4.31 12.56 -3.61
C ASP A 108 2.93 11.90 -3.58
N ARG A 109 1.93 12.50 -4.22
CA ARG A 109 0.58 11.93 -4.40
C ARG A 109 0.57 10.80 -5.42
N ARG A 110 1.29 10.98 -6.53
CA ARG A 110 1.45 10.02 -7.63
C ARG A 110 1.96 8.65 -7.15
N ALA A 111 2.88 8.64 -6.19
CA ALA A 111 3.42 7.40 -5.65
C ALA A 111 2.33 6.44 -5.11
N PHE A 112 1.23 6.97 -4.58
CA PHE A 112 0.12 6.17 -4.07
C PHE A 112 -0.62 5.39 -5.17
N VAL A 113 -0.58 5.85 -6.42
CA VAL A 113 -1.16 5.13 -7.56
C VAL A 113 -0.42 3.81 -7.81
N TYR A 114 0.87 3.72 -7.45
CA TYR A 114 1.70 2.54 -7.73
C TYR A 114 1.76 1.55 -6.57
N LEU A 115 1.34 1.97 -5.38
CA LEU A 115 1.35 1.13 -4.18
C LEU A 115 0.46 -0.11 -4.29
N PRO A 116 -0.76 -0.07 -4.88
CA PRO A 116 -1.58 -1.26 -5.05
C PRO A 116 -0.85 -2.41 -5.77
N PHE A 117 -0.04 -2.09 -6.79
CA PHE A 117 0.77 -3.08 -7.50
C PHE A 117 1.93 -3.59 -6.62
N SER A 118 2.62 -2.70 -5.90
CA SER A 118 3.67 -3.07 -4.93
C SER A 118 3.14 -3.95 -3.79
N HIS A 119 1.85 -3.87 -3.48
CA HIS A 119 1.21 -4.64 -2.44
C HIS A 119 0.66 -6.00 -2.91
N SER A 120 0.65 -6.25 -4.22
CA SER A 120 0.23 -7.51 -4.80
C SER A 120 1.24 -8.63 -4.53
N GLU A 121 0.75 -9.85 -4.36
CA GLU A 121 1.58 -11.07 -4.34
C GLU A 121 1.67 -11.70 -5.74
N ASP A 122 1.67 -10.87 -6.79
CA ASP A 122 1.82 -11.25 -8.20
C ASP A 122 3.09 -10.62 -8.79
N LEU A 123 3.86 -11.38 -9.58
CA LEU A 123 5.15 -10.90 -10.09
C LEU A 123 5.02 -9.86 -11.21
N GLU A 124 3.96 -9.93 -12.03
CA GLU A 124 3.71 -8.97 -13.10
C GLU A 124 3.33 -7.61 -12.51
N ASP A 125 2.49 -7.60 -11.47
CA ASP A 125 2.19 -6.38 -10.71
C ASP A 125 3.45 -5.76 -10.10
N GLN A 126 4.36 -6.58 -9.55
CA GLN A 126 5.61 -6.08 -8.98
C GLN A 126 6.51 -5.46 -10.05
N ALA A 127 6.61 -6.08 -11.22
CA ALA A 127 7.36 -5.52 -12.35
C ALA A 127 6.76 -4.18 -12.81
N LEU A 128 5.43 -4.09 -12.89
CA LEU A 128 4.73 -2.85 -13.22
C LEU A 128 5.00 -1.76 -12.18
N ALA A 129 4.94 -2.09 -10.89
CA ALA A 129 5.21 -1.14 -9.82
C ALA A 129 6.63 -0.55 -9.90
N VAL A 130 7.63 -1.39 -10.18
CA VAL A 130 9.02 -0.97 -10.37
C VAL A 130 9.14 -0.06 -11.59
N LEU A 131 8.59 -0.48 -12.74
CA LEU A 131 8.63 0.29 -13.97
C LEU A 131 8.01 1.70 -13.79
N MET A 132 6.81 1.77 -13.21
CA MET A 132 6.11 3.04 -12.99
C MET A 132 6.87 3.94 -12.00
N CYS A 133 7.42 3.38 -10.91
CA CYS A 133 8.23 4.17 -9.98
C CYS A 133 9.49 4.72 -10.65
N GLU A 134 10.21 3.90 -11.41
CA GLU A 134 11.41 4.33 -12.14
C GLU A 134 11.12 5.45 -13.14
N GLU A 135 10.12 5.25 -14.00
CA GLU A 135 9.80 6.18 -15.07
C GLU A 135 9.18 7.48 -14.55
N ARG A 136 8.25 7.37 -13.59
CA ARG A 136 7.36 8.48 -13.23
C ARG A 136 7.75 9.21 -11.94
N LEU A 137 8.55 8.58 -11.08
CA LEU A 137 9.07 9.20 -9.84
C LEU A 137 10.58 9.45 -9.93
N GLY A 138 11.31 8.56 -10.60
CA GLY A 138 12.74 8.61 -10.86
C GLY A 138 13.46 7.38 -10.31
N PRO A 139 14.55 6.93 -10.96
CA PRO A 139 15.22 5.67 -10.63
C PRO A 139 15.84 5.64 -9.21
N ASP A 140 16.24 6.80 -8.69
CA ASP A 140 16.87 6.93 -7.38
C ASP A 140 15.89 7.27 -6.24
N SER A 141 14.60 7.39 -6.55
CA SER A 141 13.59 7.75 -5.55
C SER A 141 13.43 6.65 -4.48
N ASP A 142 13.09 7.05 -3.25
CA ASP A 142 12.83 6.08 -2.17
C ASP A 142 11.69 5.12 -2.54
N ASN A 143 10.64 5.61 -3.21
CA ASN A 143 9.55 4.77 -3.72
C ASN A 143 10.06 3.69 -4.68
N THR A 144 10.98 4.03 -5.59
CA THR A 144 11.60 3.05 -6.49
C THR A 144 12.41 2.00 -5.73
N ARG A 145 13.17 2.42 -4.70
CA ARG A 145 13.91 1.48 -3.83
C ARG A 145 12.96 0.53 -3.12
N HIS A 146 11.84 1.04 -2.61
CA HIS A 146 10.81 0.24 -1.97
C HIS A 146 10.13 -0.72 -2.95
N ALA A 147 9.78 -0.27 -4.17
CA ALA A 147 9.17 -1.12 -5.19
C ALA A 147 10.09 -2.30 -5.56
N ARG A 148 11.40 -2.05 -5.76
CA ARG A 148 12.38 -3.12 -6.00
C ARG A 148 12.44 -4.11 -4.84
N ALA A 149 12.45 -3.62 -3.60
CA ALA A 149 12.48 -4.48 -2.42
C ALA A 149 11.22 -5.35 -2.29
N HIS A 150 10.04 -4.85 -2.68
CA HIS A 150 8.83 -5.68 -2.75
C HIS A 150 8.96 -6.74 -3.85
N MET A 151 9.42 -6.36 -5.04
CA MET A 151 9.63 -7.28 -6.16
C MET A 151 10.61 -8.39 -5.81
N ASP A 152 11.73 -8.09 -5.15
CA ASP A 152 12.72 -9.08 -4.72
C ASP A 152 12.10 -10.14 -3.78
N VAL A 153 11.21 -9.72 -2.87
CA VAL A 153 10.50 -10.62 -1.96
C VAL A 153 9.56 -11.53 -2.72
N ILE A 154 8.77 -10.97 -3.64
CA ILE A 154 7.81 -11.74 -4.45
C ILE A 154 8.54 -12.66 -5.44
N ALA A 155 9.62 -12.24 -6.06
CA ALA A 155 10.44 -13.09 -6.92
C ALA A 155 11.04 -14.27 -6.14
N ARG A 156 11.43 -14.05 -4.88
CA ARG A 156 12.03 -15.10 -4.04
C ARG A 156 11.01 -16.08 -3.45
N PHE A 157 9.84 -15.60 -3.05
CA PHE A 157 8.88 -16.38 -2.27
C PHE A 157 7.52 -16.57 -2.94
N GLY A 158 7.20 -15.81 -3.98
CA GLY A 158 5.87 -15.77 -4.61
C GLY A 158 4.78 -15.16 -3.72
N ARG A 159 5.15 -14.61 -2.55
CA ARG A 159 4.26 -14.02 -1.55
C ARG A 159 5.07 -13.23 -0.53
N PHE A 160 4.43 -12.41 0.29
CA PHE A 160 5.06 -11.69 1.40
C PHE A 160 5.11 -12.54 2.69
N PRO A 161 6.30 -12.99 3.14
CA PRO A 161 6.41 -13.80 4.36
C PRO A 161 5.83 -13.13 5.62
N HIS A 162 5.96 -11.82 5.75
CA HIS A 162 5.45 -11.07 6.90
C HIS A 162 3.92 -11.11 7.01
N ARG A 163 3.20 -11.45 5.93
CA ARG A 163 1.73 -11.61 5.95
C ARG A 163 1.29 -13.01 6.37
N ASN A 164 2.20 -13.96 6.55
CA ASN A 164 1.85 -15.36 6.83
C ASN A 164 0.94 -15.51 8.05
N ALA A 165 1.30 -14.92 9.19
CA ALA A 165 0.52 -15.04 10.43
C ALA A 165 -0.89 -14.44 10.27
N VAL A 166 -1.00 -13.22 9.74
CA VAL A 166 -2.28 -12.53 9.57
C VAL A 166 -3.18 -13.16 8.52
N LEU A 167 -2.61 -13.87 7.54
CA LEU A 167 -3.32 -14.64 6.51
C LEU A 167 -3.52 -16.13 6.88
N GLY A 168 -3.12 -16.56 8.08
CA GLY A 168 -3.26 -17.97 8.51
C GLY A 168 -2.41 -18.97 7.70
N ARG A 169 -1.31 -18.52 7.09
CA ARG A 169 -0.40 -19.36 6.30
C ARG A 169 0.70 -19.91 7.17
N THR A 170 1.02 -21.20 7.01
CA THR A 170 2.20 -21.80 7.62
C THR A 170 3.48 -21.24 6.97
N PRO A 171 4.40 -20.64 7.75
CA PRO A 171 5.69 -20.20 7.23
C PRO A 171 6.56 -21.36 6.76
N ARG A 172 7.24 -21.18 5.63
CA ARG A 172 8.27 -22.12 5.15
C ARG A 172 9.61 -21.84 5.87
N PRO A 173 10.52 -22.82 6.02
CA PRO A 173 11.80 -22.60 6.70
C PRO A 173 12.62 -21.43 6.13
N ALA A 174 12.64 -21.27 4.80
CA ALA A 174 13.32 -20.16 4.15
C ALA A 174 12.66 -18.79 4.40
N GLU A 175 11.34 -18.76 4.57
CA GLU A 175 10.59 -17.55 4.91
C GLU A 175 10.83 -17.13 6.35
N GLN A 176 10.86 -18.11 7.28
CA GLN A 176 11.14 -17.86 8.68
C GLN A 176 12.55 -17.29 8.86
N ARG A 177 13.57 -17.96 8.30
CA ARG A 177 14.96 -17.47 8.35
C ARG A 177 15.08 -16.05 7.79
N TYR A 178 14.43 -15.78 6.66
CA TYR A 178 14.42 -14.46 6.05
C TYR A 178 13.88 -13.38 7.00
N LEU A 179 12.79 -13.66 7.73
CA LEU A 179 12.23 -12.72 8.71
C LEU A 179 13.15 -12.55 9.93
N GLU A 180 13.75 -13.64 10.43
CA GLU A 180 14.68 -13.64 11.56
C GLU A 180 15.96 -12.83 11.27
N GLU A 181 16.43 -12.84 10.02
CA GLU A 181 17.58 -12.06 9.54
C GLU A 181 17.26 -10.57 9.28
N GLY A 182 16.04 -10.12 9.61
CA GLY A 182 15.62 -8.73 9.41
C GLY A 182 15.16 -8.42 7.98
N GLY A 183 14.61 -9.43 7.30
CA GLY A 183 14.03 -9.30 5.97
C GLY A 183 13.04 -8.14 5.83
N TYR A 184 12.79 -7.74 4.60
CA TYR A 184 11.96 -6.60 4.25
C TYR A 184 10.52 -6.77 4.77
N ALA A 185 10.15 -5.88 5.69
CA ALA A 185 8.80 -5.71 6.19
C ALA A 185 8.50 -4.21 6.30
N PRO A 186 7.60 -3.66 5.46
CA PRO A 186 7.19 -2.26 5.53
C PRO A 186 6.73 -1.87 6.94
N GLY A 187 7.19 -0.73 7.45
CA GLY A 187 6.83 -0.23 8.79
C GLY A 187 7.50 -0.96 9.97
N SER A 188 8.36 -1.96 9.73
CA SER A 188 9.18 -2.54 10.79
C SER A 188 10.37 -1.62 11.13
N LYS A 189 10.56 -1.33 12.42
CA LYS A 189 11.84 -0.78 12.90
C LYS A 189 12.87 -1.90 12.72
N ARG A 190 13.84 -1.74 11.81
CA ARG A 190 15.00 -2.63 11.77
C ARG A 190 15.59 -2.69 13.19
N PRO A 191 15.86 -3.86 13.77
CA PRO A 191 16.72 -3.90 14.94
C PRO A 191 18.07 -3.30 14.52
N ALA A 192 18.60 -2.39 15.33
CA ALA A 192 19.93 -1.86 15.13
C ALA A 192 20.89 -3.04 15.01
N LYS A 193 21.75 -3.05 13.99
CA LYS A 193 22.83 -4.04 13.89
C LYS A 193 23.62 -3.97 15.20
N THR A 194 23.46 -4.96 16.07
CA THR A 194 24.37 -5.15 17.18
C THR A 194 25.71 -5.49 16.55
N THR A 195 26.62 -4.52 16.52
CA THR A 195 28.03 -4.75 16.23
C THR A 195 28.57 -5.62 17.36
N GLN A 196 28.39 -6.94 17.26
CA GLN A 196 29.11 -7.86 18.12
C GLN A 196 30.56 -7.87 17.64
N GLY A 197 31.43 -7.42 18.55
CA GLY A 197 32.84 -7.24 18.35
C GLY A 197 33.53 -8.52 17.87
N GLN A 198 34.56 -8.30 17.08
CA GLN A 198 35.63 -9.28 16.94
C GLN A 198 36.77 -8.82 17.83
N SER A 199 37.16 -9.77 18.67
CA SER A 199 38.33 -9.84 19.55
C SER A 199 39.63 -9.38 18.92
#